data_AF-A0AAV6ITW7-F1
#
_entry.id   AF-A0AAV6ITW7-F1
#
_cell.length_a   1.000
_cell.length_b   1.000
_cell.length_c   1.000
_cell.angle_alpha   90.00
_cell.angle_beta   90.00
_cell.angle_gamma   90.00
#
_symmetry.space_group_name_H-M   'P 1'
#
loop_
_entity.id
_entity.type
_entity.pdbx_description
1 polymer ?
#
loop_
_entity_poly.entity_id
_entity_poly.type
_entity_poly.pdbx_seq_one_letter_code
_entity_poly.pdbx_strand_id
1 'polypeptide(L)'
;MTAEGKIRRFLSYVFTMTTSSNHKEVESLVNNLSRNANKMYHLSGTQKFELPKQEVIIAQVFQAVAKAKRRFAVQAWGLVDATLEDVFIKVACGAKAFNMLS
;
A
#
# COMPACT_ATOMS: atom_id res chain seq x y z
N MET A 1 17.05 -17.62 -8.67
CA MET A 1 15.88 -16.71 -8.73
C MET A 1 15.32 -16.78 -10.13
N THR A 2 14.13 -17.38 -10.32
CA THR A 2 13.52 -17.58 -11.65
C THR A 2 13.04 -16.25 -12.24
N ALA A 3 13.03 -16.13 -13.58
CA ALA A 3 12.67 -14.90 -14.28
C ALA A 3 11.26 -14.38 -13.90
N GLU A 4 10.33 -15.29 -13.62
CA GLU A 4 8.96 -14.98 -13.20
C GLU A 4 8.89 -14.23 -11.86
N GLY A 5 9.70 -14.64 -10.88
CA GLY A 5 9.78 -13.96 -9.59
C GLY A 5 10.34 -12.53 -9.71
N LYS A 6 11.22 -12.31 -10.70
CA LYS A 6 11.77 -10.98 -10.99
C LYS A 6 10.71 -10.08 -11.65
N ILE A 7 9.96 -10.59 -12.63
CA ILE A 7 8.90 -9.84 -13.34
C ILE A 7 7.76 -9.43 -12.39
N ARG A 8 7.31 -10.34 -11.53
CA ARG A 8 6.26 -10.04 -10.52
C ARG A 8 6.63 -8.85 -9.64
N ARG A 9 7.91 -8.75 -9.26
CA ARG A 9 8.40 -7.66 -8.40
C ARG A 9 8.43 -6.31 -9.10
N PHE A 10 8.73 -6.26 -10.40
CA PHE A 10 8.66 -5.02 -11.19
C PHE A 10 7.21 -4.52 -11.42
N LEU A 11 6.27 -5.45 -11.49
CA LEU A 11 4.84 -5.18 -11.70
C LEU A 11 4.05 -4.98 -10.40
N SER A 12 4.72 -5.01 -9.25
CA SER A 12 4.11 -4.84 -7.95
C SER A 12 4.65 -3.62 -7.24
N TYR A 13 3.83 -2.95 -6.44
CA TYR A 13 4.34 -2.14 -5.34
C TYR A 13 4.69 -3.06 -4.18
N VAL A 14 5.68 -2.65 -3.40
CA VAL A 14 5.99 -3.34 -2.16
C VAL A 14 5.56 -2.46 -1.00
N PHE A 15 4.51 -2.89 -0.30
CA PHE A 15 3.97 -2.22 0.88
C PHE A 15 4.54 -2.85 2.14
N THR A 16 4.98 -2.01 3.08
CA THR A 16 5.48 -2.45 4.39
C THR A 16 4.76 -1.67 5.49
N MET A 17 4.38 -2.35 6.56
CA MET A 17 3.83 -1.69 7.75
C MET A 17 4.28 -2.39 9.04
N THR A 18 4.69 -1.60 10.02
CA THR A 18 5.14 -2.04 11.35
C THR A 18 4.15 -1.56 12.41
N THR A 19 3.67 -2.50 13.22
CA THR A 19 2.68 -2.27 14.29
C THR A 19 3.07 -3.06 15.54
N SER A 20 2.56 -2.65 16.71
CA SER A 20 2.85 -3.35 17.98
C SER A 20 2.14 -4.70 18.13
N SER A 21 0.89 -4.83 17.65
CA SER A 21 0.07 -6.05 17.86
C SER A 21 -1.06 -6.25 16.83
N ASN A 22 -1.20 -5.35 15.86
CA ASN A 22 -2.39 -5.23 15.01
C ASN A 22 -2.27 -6.03 13.71
N HIS A 23 -1.92 -7.31 13.85
CA HIS A 23 -1.55 -8.14 12.70
C HIS A 23 -2.72 -8.33 11.72
N LYS A 24 -3.92 -8.63 12.22
CA LYS A 24 -5.11 -8.86 11.39
C LYS A 24 -5.63 -7.57 10.75
N GLU A 25 -5.49 -6.44 11.42
CA GLU A 25 -5.91 -5.15 10.89
C GLU A 25 -5.05 -4.71 9.70
N VAL A 26 -3.74 -4.99 9.75
CA VAL A 26 -2.84 -4.77 8.61
C VAL A 26 -3.27 -5.60 7.40
N GLU A 27 -3.60 -6.89 7.62
CA GLU A 27 -4.03 -7.78 6.54
C GLU A 27 -5.37 -7.35 5.94
N SER A 28 -6.32 -6.94 6.78
CA SER A 28 -7.60 -6.38 6.33
C SER A 28 -7.39 -5.10 5.52
N LEU A 29 -6.49 -4.21 5.96
CA LEU A 29 -6.12 -3.01 5.22
C LEU A 29 -5.57 -3.37 3.84
N VAL A 30 -4.63 -4.32 3.77
CA VAL A 30 -3.99 -4.73 2.51
C VAL A 30 -5.00 -5.40 1.58
N ASN A 31 -5.87 -6.26 2.09
CA ASN A 31 -6.91 -6.92 1.29
C ASN A 31 -7.92 -5.92 0.69
N ASN A 32 -8.15 -4.78 1.35
CA ASN A 32 -8.96 -3.69 0.81
C ASN A 32 -8.23 -2.90 -0.29
N LEU A 33 -6.89 -2.87 -0.27
CA LEU A 33 -6.08 -2.22 -1.30
C LEU A 33 -5.87 -3.10 -2.53
N SER A 34 -5.71 -4.41 -2.34
CA SER A 34 -5.60 -5.39 -3.41
C SER A 34 -5.96 -6.77 -2.86
N ARG A 35 -6.91 -7.44 -3.53
CA ARG A 35 -7.31 -8.81 -3.17
C ARG A 35 -6.25 -9.84 -3.55
N ASN A 36 -5.41 -9.51 -4.54
CA ASN A 36 -4.32 -10.37 -5.01
C ASN A 36 -2.97 -9.99 -4.38
N ALA A 37 -3.00 -9.31 -3.23
CA ALA A 37 -1.80 -9.01 -2.46
C ALA A 37 -1.13 -10.31 -1.96
N ASN A 38 0.18 -10.40 -2.16
CA ASN A 38 0.98 -11.53 -1.67
C ASN A 38 1.76 -11.11 -0.42
N LYS A 39 1.52 -11.76 0.71
CA LYS A 39 2.30 -11.52 1.94
C LYS A 39 3.68 -12.17 1.79
N MET A 40 4.73 -11.35 1.76
CA MET A 40 6.10 -11.83 1.72
C MET A 40 6.55 -12.38 3.07
N TYR A 41 6.30 -11.64 4.15
CA TYR A 41 6.64 -12.06 5.51
C TYR A 41 5.89 -11.26 6.57
N HIS A 42 5.93 -11.81 7.78
CA HIS A 42 5.62 -11.13 9.03
C HIS A 42 6.76 -11.41 10.02
N LEU A 43 7.51 -10.37 10.41
CA LEU A 43 8.65 -10.48 11.32
C LEU A 43 8.68 -9.27 12.26
N SER A 44 8.72 -9.53 13.58
CA SER A 44 8.87 -8.50 14.62
C SER A 44 7.89 -7.32 14.46
N GLY A 45 6.60 -7.63 14.27
CA GLY A 45 5.55 -6.61 14.10
C GLY A 45 5.52 -5.95 12.71
N THR A 46 6.49 -6.25 11.83
CA THR A 46 6.56 -5.74 10.46
C THR A 46 5.99 -6.74 9.49
N GLN A 47 5.02 -6.32 8.69
CA GLN A 47 4.47 -7.10 7.59
C GLN A 47 4.83 -6.46 6.25
N LYS A 48 5.17 -7.30 5.27
CA LYS A 48 5.55 -6.88 3.92
C LYS A 48 4.72 -7.62 2.88
N PHE A 49 4.23 -6.86 1.90
CA PHE A 49 3.34 -7.35 0.86
C PHE A 49 3.78 -6.88 -0.51
N GLU A 50 3.62 -7.74 -1.51
CA GLU A 50 3.62 -7.37 -2.92
C GLU A 50 2.17 -7.09 -3.34
N LEU A 51 1.92 -5.91 -3.90
CA LEU A 51 0.62 -5.47 -4.38
C LEU A 51 0.68 -5.27 -5.90
N PRO A 52 -0.11 -6.00 -6.70
CA PRO A 52 -0.20 -5.77 -8.14
C PRO A 52 -0.52 -4.30 -8.47
N LYS A 53 0.32 -3.64 -9.26
CA LYS A 53 0.18 -2.22 -9.58
C LYS A 53 -1.17 -1.90 -10.23
N GLN A 54 -1.74 -2.83 -11.00
CA GLN A 54 -3.02 -2.66 -11.69
C GLN A 54 -4.21 -2.56 -10.73
N GLU A 55 -4.10 -3.09 -9.50
CA GLU A 55 -5.16 -3.05 -8.49
C GLU A 55 -5.03 -1.87 -7.54
N VAL A 56 -3.87 -1.22 -7.51
CA VAL A 56 -3.55 -0.22 -6.49
C VAL A 56 -3.67 1.20 -7.03
N ILE A 57 -4.48 2.00 -6.33
CA ILE A 57 -4.51 3.45 -6.48
C ILE A 57 -3.68 4.05 -5.34
N ILE A 58 -2.56 4.69 -5.64
CA ILE A 58 -1.63 5.23 -4.63
C ILE A 58 -2.34 6.15 -3.62
N ALA A 59 -3.27 7.00 -4.06
CA ALA A 59 -4.05 7.85 -3.15
C ALA A 59 -4.84 7.05 -2.11
N GLN A 60 -5.36 5.86 -2.47
CA GLN A 60 -6.05 4.98 -1.52
C GLN A 60 -5.09 4.37 -0.50
N VAL A 61 -3.83 4.11 -0.87
CA VAL A 61 -2.80 3.65 0.08
C VAL A 61 -2.58 4.72 1.16
N PHE A 62 -2.37 5.98 0.77
CA PHE A 62 -2.22 7.09 1.72
C PHE A 62 -3.46 7.24 2.61
N GLN A 63 -4.67 7.18 2.02
CA GLN A 63 -5.91 7.28 2.78
C GLN A 63 -6.09 6.10 3.76
N ALA A 64 -5.75 4.88 3.34
CA ALA A 64 -5.84 3.68 4.17
C ALA A 64 -4.89 3.77 5.36
N VAL A 65 -3.65 4.22 5.15
CA VAL A 65 -2.68 4.42 6.23
C VAL A 65 -3.13 5.53 7.18
N ALA A 66 -3.65 6.65 6.66
CA ALA A 66 -4.21 7.71 7.50
C ALA A 66 -5.37 7.20 8.37
N LYS A 67 -6.25 6.36 7.82
CA LYS A 67 -7.33 5.68 8.57
C LYS A 67 -6.77 4.71 9.61
N ALA A 68 -5.74 3.92 9.28
CA ALA A 68 -5.09 2.99 10.19
C ALA A 68 -4.46 3.68 11.40
N LYS A 69 -3.74 4.79 11.17
CA LYS A 69 -3.12 5.60 12.23
C LYS A 69 -4.12 6.14 13.27
N ARG A 70 -5.39 6.31 12.90
CA ARG A 70 -6.48 6.70 13.83
C ARG A 70 -7.05 5.53 14.62
N ARG A 71 -6.82 4.28 14.19
CA ARG A 71 -7.38 3.07 14.78
C ARG A 71 -6.39 2.32 15.65
N PHE A 72 -5.10 2.37 15.31
CA PHE A 72 -4.05 1.67 16.05
C PHE A 72 -2.66 2.29 15.81
N ALA A 73 -1.69 1.90 16.65
CA ALA A 73 -0.33 2.40 16.61
C ALA A 73 0.44 1.85 15.39
N VAL A 74 0.54 2.67 14.34
CA VAL A 74 1.44 2.42 13.20
C VAL A 74 2.80 3.05 13.51
N GLN A 75 3.80 2.21 13.75
CA GLN A 75 5.16 2.64 14.10
C GLN A 75 5.95 3.09 12.86
N ALA A 76 5.83 2.34 11.76
CA ALA A 76 6.45 2.65 10.48
C ALA A 76 5.61 2.12 9.33
N TRP A 77 5.74 2.73 8.15
CA TRP A 77 5.17 2.19 6.91
C TRP A 77 5.94 2.72 5.69
N GLY A 78 5.83 2.03 4.56
CA GLY A 78 6.42 2.46 3.30
C GLY A 78 5.78 1.80 2.10
N LEU A 79 5.90 2.46 0.95
CA LEU A 79 5.53 1.95 -0.36
C LEU A 79 6.72 2.19 -1.30
N VAL A 80 7.28 1.13 -1.87
CA VAL A 80 8.41 1.23 -2.81
C VAL A 80 8.01 0.74 -4.20
N ASP A 81 8.86 1.01 -5.20
CA ASP A 81 8.63 0.75 -6.62
C ASP A 81 7.48 1.57 -7.25
N ALA A 82 7.14 2.70 -6.59
CA ALA A 82 6.30 3.77 -7.13
C ALA A 82 7.13 4.79 -7.90
N THR A 83 6.70 5.14 -9.11
CA THR A 83 7.33 6.20 -9.92
C THR A 83 6.78 7.57 -9.51
N LEU A 84 7.51 8.65 -9.84
CA LEU A 84 6.97 10.01 -9.68
C LEU A 84 5.67 10.18 -10.47
N GLU A 85 5.53 9.56 -11.64
CA GLU A 85 4.29 9.56 -12.42
C GLU A 85 3.12 8.97 -11.62
N ASP A 86 3.33 7.82 -10.97
CA ASP A 86 2.30 7.17 -10.13
C ASP A 86 1.85 8.07 -8.97
N VAL A 87 2.78 8.85 -8.41
CA VAL A 87 2.52 9.77 -7.29
C VAL A 87 1.89 11.08 -7.78
N PHE A 88 2.42 11.68 -8.84
CA PHE A 88 2.01 13.01 -9.34
C PHE A 88 0.66 12.97 -10.06
N ILE A 89 0.40 11.94 -10.88
CA ILE A 89 -0.87 11.81 -11.61
C ILE A 89 -2.04 11.54 -10.66
N LYS A 90 -1.85 10.77 -9.58
CA LYS A 90 -2.95 10.33 -8.70
C LYS A 90 -3.13 11.17 -7.42
N VAL A 91 -2.16 11.98 -7.01
CA VAL A 91 -2.33 12.95 -5.91
C VAL A 91 -2.88 14.29 -6.43
N ALA A 92 -2.47 14.75 -7.61
CA ALA A 92 -2.94 16.02 -8.17
C ALA A 92 -4.36 15.95 -8.78
N CYS A 93 -4.74 14.83 -9.43
CA CYS A 93 -6.11 14.69 -9.96
C CYS A 93 -7.18 14.50 -8.86
N GLY A 94 -6.82 13.93 -7.70
CA GLY A 94 -7.73 13.85 -6.56
C GLY A 94 -8.09 15.22 -5.96
N ALA A 95 -7.19 16.20 -6.08
CA ALA A 95 -7.43 17.57 -5.61
C ALA A 95 -8.43 18.34 -6.50
N LYS A 96 -8.49 18.06 -7.81
CA LYS A 96 -9.46 18.71 -8.72
C LYS A 96 -10.90 18.27 -8.48
N ALA A 97 -11.14 17.02 -8.04
CA ALA A 97 -12.47 16.54 -7.73
C ALA A 97 -13.07 17.19 -6.47
N PHE A 98 -12.23 17.66 -5.53
CA PHE A 98 -12.68 18.38 -4.33
C PHE A 98 -13.22 19.80 -4.66
N ASN A 99 -12.68 20.46 -5.68
CA ASN A 99 -13.08 21.81 -6.06
C ASN A 99 -14.30 21.89 -6.98
N MET A 100 -14.78 20.78 -7.57
CA MET A 100 -16.01 20.79 -8.39
C MET A 100 -17.27 20.42 -7.61
N LEU A 101 -17.12 20.07 -6.32
CA LEU A 101 -18.22 19.68 -5.43
C LEU A 101 -18.35 20.62 -4.22
N SER A 102 -17.63 21.76 -4.23
CA SER A 102 -17.71 22.81 -3.20
C SER A 102 -18.56 23.98 -3.68
#